data_AF-A0A183GM45-F1
#
_entry.id   AF-A0A183GM45-F1
#
_cell.length_a   1.000
_cell.length_b   1.000
_cell.length_c   1.000
_cell.angle_alpha   90.00
_cell.angle_beta   90.00
_cell.angle_gamma   90.00
#
_symmetry.space_group_name_H-M   'P 1'
#
loop_
_entity.id
_entity.type
_entity.pdbx_description
1 polymer ?
#
loop_
_entity_poly.entity_id
_entity_poly.type
_entity_poly.pdbx_seq_one_letter_code
_entity_poly.pdbx_strand_id
1 'polypeptide(L)'
;MWKPQVANEDVIVLLWRLSTLKSNFWAYFPSFITKKEPKVNVVEGALDVHINDEGYVYKIVNRKITASDREGAKVMEAMKAEQEEARKRLEQKELRHQAEEIFQAEKRREAA
;
A
#
# COMPACT_ATOMS: atom_id res chain seq x y z
N MET A 1 27.84 -23.95 24.41
CA MET A 1 27.54 -22.60 23.88
C MET A 1 26.33 -22.74 22.99
N TRP A 2 25.12 -22.55 23.54
CA TRP A 2 23.88 -22.72 22.80
C TRP A 2 23.56 -21.40 22.10
N LYS A 3 23.49 -21.39 20.76
CA LYS A 3 22.83 -20.29 20.04
C LYS A 3 21.32 -20.56 20.13
N PRO A 4 20.53 -19.72 20.80
CA PRO A 4 19.08 -19.87 20.75
C PRO A 4 18.65 -19.69 19.29
N GLN A 5 17.83 -20.63 18.82
CA GLN A 5 17.22 -20.59 17.50
C GLN A 5 16.40 -19.30 17.39
N VAL A 6 16.56 -18.62 16.27
CA VAL A 6 15.95 -17.33 15.95
C VAL A 6 14.44 -17.49 16.03
N ALA A 7 13.82 -16.93 17.07
CA ALA A 7 12.40 -16.64 17.08
C ALA A 7 12.13 -15.78 15.83
N ASN A 8 11.10 -16.11 15.05
CA ASN A 8 10.76 -15.39 13.82
C ASN A 8 10.69 -13.88 14.09
N GLU A 9 11.75 -13.16 13.73
CA GLU A 9 11.79 -11.71 13.77
C GLU A 9 11.11 -11.21 12.50
N ASP A 10 9.84 -10.86 12.61
CA ASP A 10 9.10 -10.29 11.49
C ASP A 10 9.53 -8.82 11.30
N VAL A 11 9.96 -8.49 10.08
CA VAL A 11 10.37 -7.14 9.70
C VAL A 11 9.38 -6.57 8.69
N ILE A 12 8.71 -5.49 9.05
CA ILE A 12 7.84 -4.73 8.16
C ILE A 12 8.62 -3.53 7.62
N VAL A 13 8.72 -3.44 6.29
CA VAL A 13 9.37 -2.31 5.62
C VAL A 13 8.31 -1.34 5.09
N LEU A 14 8.33 -0.11 5.58
CA LEU A 14 7.44 0.97 5.17
C LEU A 14 8.19 1.98 4.31
N LEU A 15 7.83 2.06 3.03
CA LEU A 15 8.33 3.08 2.12
C LEU A 15 7.54 4.38 2.29
N TRP A 16 8.24 5.49 2.49
CA TRP A 16 7.62 6.80 2.69
C TRP A 16 8.30 7.89 1.84
N ARG A 17 7.50 8.87 1.42
CA ARG A 17 7.94 10.05 0.67
C ARG A 17 7.26 11.29 1.23
N LEU A 18 8.05 12.27 1.62
CA LEU A 18 7.60 13.54 2.18
C LEU A 18 8.04 14.68 1.25
N SER A 19 7.08 15.45 0.76
CA SER A 19 7.32 16.61 -0.09
C SER A 19 7.08 17.88 0.72
N THR A 20 8.09 18.73 0.86
CA THR A 20 7.99 20.03 1.52
C THR A 20 8.20 21.16 0.53
N LEU A 21 7.37 22.19 0.62
CA LEU A 21 7.57 23.42 -0.15
C LEU A 21 8.65 24.25 0.55
N LYS A 22 9.70 24.67 -0.17
CA LYS A 22 10.60 25.69 0.35
C LYS A 22 9.87 27.03 0.35
N SER A 23 9.25 27.37 1.48
CA SER A 23 8.73 28.71 1.75
C SER A 23 9.90 29.68 1.92
N ASN A 24 10.44 30.19 0.81
CA ASN A 24 11.22 31.43 0.85
C ASN A 24 10.23 32.57 1.07
N PHE A 25 10.55 33.58 1.89
CA PHE A 25 9.71 34.79 2.09
C PHE A 25 9.25 35.44 0.75
N TRP A 26 10.01 35.23 -0.33
CA TRP A 26 9.69 35.62 -1.71
C TRP A 26 8.51 34.87 -2.36
N ALA A 27 8.10 33.72 -1.83
CA ALA A 27 6.96 32.94 -2.31
C ALA A 27 5.59 33.56 -1.92
N TYR A 28 5.60 34.54 -1.01
CA TYR A 28 4.42 35.33 -0.64
C TYR A 28 4.20 36.55 -1.55
N PHE A 29 5.15 36.88 -2.43
CA PHE A 29 4.98 37.97 -3.39
C PHE A 29 4.08 37.53 -4.56
N PRO A 30 3.24 38.44 -5.10
CA PRO A 30 2.35 38.12 -6.21
C PRO A 30 3.12 37.49 -7.38
N SER A 31 2.58 36.36 -7.88
CA SER A 31 3.14 35.53 -8.95
C SER A 31 3.33 36.25 -10.29
N PHE A 32 2.79 37.46 -10.45
CA PHE A 32 2.98 38.32 -11.62
C PHE A 32 4.39 38.94 -11.69
N ILE A 33 5.05 39.12 -10.54
CA ILE A 33 6.39 39.74 -10.44
C ILE A 33 7.50 38.68 -10.48
N THR A 34 7.26 37.52 -9.86
CA THR A 34 8.26 36.48 -9.68
C THR A 34 7.80 35.21 -10.40
N LYS A 35 8.17 35.07 -11.68
CA LYS A 35 8.02 33.84 -12.51
C LYS A 35 8.89 32.67 -11.98
N LYS A 36 9.01 32.48 -10.67
CA LYS A 36 9.81 31.41 -10.07
C LYS A 36 8.90 30.29 -9.62
N GLU A 37 9.10 29.11 -10.20
CA GLU A 37 8.46 27.89 -9.74
C GLU A 37 8.86 27.59 -8.28
N PRO A 38 7.89 27.23 -7.42
CA PRO A 38 8.17 26.88 -6.04
C PRO A 38 9.09 25.66 -5.99
N LYS A 39 10.24 25.80 -5.35
CA LYS A 39 11.16 24.68 -5.16
C LYS A 39 10.54 23.69 -4.17
N VAL A 40 10.16 22.52 -4.66
CA VAL A 40 9.72 21.39 -3.83
C VAL A 40 10.95 20.58 -3.41
N ASN A 41 11.13 20.39 -2.11
CA ASN A 41 12.06 19.44 -1.56
C ASN A 41 11.34 18.10 -1.37
N VAL A 42 11.84 17.04 -1.98
CA VAL A 42 11.31 15.69 -1.79
C VAL A 42 12.33 14.89 -1.00
N VAL A 43 11.88 14.26 0.10
CA VAL A 43 12.68 13.35 0.92
C VAL A 43 11.99 12.00 0.92
N GLU A 44 12.75 10.95 0.66
CA GLU A 44 12.27 9.56 0.59
C GLU A 44 13.06 8.69 1.58
N GLY A 45 12.38 7.69 2.15
CA GLY A 45 13.00 6.75 3.08
C GLY A 45 12.28 5.41 3.14
N ALA A 46 12.97 4.43 3.74
CA ALA A 46 12.45 3.13 4.08
C ALA A 46 12.56 2.95 5.61
N LEU A 47 11.43 2.68 6.25
CA LEU A 47 11.30 2.51 7.69
C LEU A 47 11.13 1.03 7.99
N ASP A 48 12.16 0.40 8.54
CA ASP A 48 12.13 -0.99 8.96
C ASP A 48 11.60 -1.05 10.40
N VAL A 49 10.49 -1.75 10.58
CA VAL A 49 9.83 -1.96 11.86
C VAL A 49 10.01 -3.43 12.22
N HIS A 50 10.77 -3.70 13.26
CA HIS A 50 10.99 -5.05 13.75
C HIS A 50 9.99 -5.37 14.85
N ILE A 51 9.36 -6.53 14.71
CA ILE A 51 8.29 -7.00 15.60
C ILE A 51 8.77 -8.31 16.25
N ASN A 52 8.51 -8.46 17.54
CA ASN A 52 8.77 -9.72 18.24
C ASN A 52 7.62 -10.73 18.00
N ASP A 53 7.81 -11.95 18.46
CA ASP A 53 6.83 -13.03 18.41
C ASP A 53 5.50 -12.71 19.13
N GLU A 54 5.53 -11.82 20.12
CA GLU A 54 4.36 -11.32 20.82
C GLU A 54 3.63 -10.16 20.10
N GLY A 55 4.12 -9.71 18.94
CA GLY A 55 3.50 -8.64 18.14
C GLY A 55 3.87 -7.21 18.58
N TYR A 56 4.82 -7.05 19.50
CA TYR A 56 5.35 -5.76 19.93
C TYR A 56 6.48 -5.27 19.03
N VAL A 57 6.44 -3.96 18.73
CA VAL A 57 7.53 -3.27 18.03
C VAL A 57 8.66 -3.01 19.01
N TYR A 58 9.82 -3.61 18.76
CA TYR A 58 11.00 -3.43 19.62
C TYR A 58 12.09 -2.57 18.97
N LYS A 59 12.06 -2.39 17.65
CA LYS A 59 13.05 -1.58 16.92
C LYS A 59 12.46 -0.94 15.69
N ILE A 60 12.79 0.34 15.49
CA ILE A 60 12.44 1.09 14.29
C ILE A 60 13.74 1.68 13.72
N VAL A 61 14.03 1.39 12.45
CA VAL A 61 15.22 1.88 11.75
C VAL A 61 14.81 2.62 10.50
N ASN A 62 15.14 3.91 10.42
CA ASN A 62 14.94 4.70 9.21
C ASN A 62 16.22 4.69 8.37
N ARG A 63 16.13 4.20 7.14
CA ARG A 63 17.24 4.15 6.19
C ARG A 63 16.86 4.77 4.85
N LYS A 64 17.87 5.03 4.02
CA LYS A 64 17.64 5.45 2.64
C LYS A 64 17.02 4.29 1.84
N ILE A 65 16.16 4.63 0.89
CA ILE A 65 15.61 3.66 -0.06
C ILE A 65 16.75 3.04 -0.87
N THR A 66 16.72 1.71 -0.99
CA THR A 66 17.62 0.92 -1.83
C THR A 66 16.89 0.42 -3.07
N ALA A 67 17.63 -0.08 -4.06
CA ALA A 67 17.04 -0.65 -5.27
C ALA A 67 16.14 -1.87 -4.95
N SER A 68 16.54 -2.68 -3.97
CA SER A 68 15.77 -3.85 -3.52
C SER A 68 14.39 -3.47 -2.98
N ASP A 69 14.26 -2.33 -2.29
CA ASP A 69 12.95 -1.91 -1.76
C ASP A 69 12.00 -1.51 -2.89
N ARG A 70 12.52 -0.91 -3.96
CA ARG A 70 11.74 -0.54 -5.14
C ARG A 70 11.28 -1.78 -5.91
N GLU A 71 12.12 -2.80 -5.99
CA GLU A 71 11.76 -4.09 -6.58
C GLU A 71 10.71 -4.81 -5.73
N GLY A 72 10.90 -4.86 -4.41
CA GLY A 72 9.91 -5.41 -3.48
C GLY A 72 8.56 -4.72 -3.58
N ALA A 73 8.54 -3.38 -3.71
CA ALA A 73 7.32 -2.62 -3.91
C ALA A 73 6.58 -3.00 -5.20
N LYS A 74 7.31 -3.16 -6.32
CA LYS A 74 6.72 -3.59 -7.61
C LYS A 74 6.12 -4.98 -7.54
N VAL A 75 6.81 -5.92 -6.88
CA VAL A 75 6.30 -7.28 -6.69
C VAL A 75 5.03 -7.26 -5.84
N MET A 76 5.03 -6.47 -4.75
CA MET A 76 3.86 -6.34 -3.89
C MET A 76 2.66 -5.68 -4.60
N GLU A 77 2.91 -4.70 -5.47
CA GLU A 77 1.89 -4.10 -6.31
C GLU A 77 1.26 -5.13 -7.27
N ALA A 78 2.09 -5.91 -7.96
CA ALA A 78 1.61 -6.98 -8.84
C ALA A 78 0.78 -8.03 -8.09
N MET A 79 1.26 -8.48 -6.91
CA MET A 79 0.52 -9.45 -6.08
C MET A 79 -0.84 -8.91 -5.62
N LYS A 80 -0.91 -7.63 -5.23
CA LYS A 80 -2.18 -7.00 -4.86
C LYS A 80 -3.15 -6.91 -6.04
N ALA A 81 -2.65 -6.60 -7.22
CA ALA A 81 -3.46 -6.57 -8.44
C ALA A 81 -4.02 -7.97 -8.76
N GLU A 82 -3.21 -9.02 -8.66
CA GLU A 82 -3.65 -10.41 -8.86
C GLU A 82 -4.71 -10.83 -7.84
N GLN A 83 -4.51 -10.51 -6.56
CA GLN A 83 -5.49 -10.78 -5.51
C GLN A 83 -6.82 -10.05 -5.74
N GLU A 84 -6.77 -8.80 -6.19
CA GLU A 84 -7.96 -8.02 -6.49
C GLU A 84 -8.72 -8.58 -7.70
N GLU A 85 -8.02 -9.02 -8.74
CA GLU A 85 -8.63 -9.72 -9.87
C GLU A 85 -9.29 -11.03 -9.44
N ALA A 86 -8.62 -11.83 -8.61
CA ALA A 86 -9.18 -13.07 -8.09
C ALA A 86 -10.46 -12.81 -7.28
N ARG A 87 -10.46 -11.76 -6.43
CA ARG A 87 -11.64 -11.36 -5.67
C ARG A 87 -12.79 -10.94 -6.58
N LYS A 88 -12.52 -10.10 -7.59
CA LYS A 88 -13.53 -9.68 -8.58
C LYS A 88 -14.14 -10.86 -9.33
N ARG A 89 -13.34 -11.87 -9.69
CA ARG A 89 -13.83 -13.09 -10.36
C ARG A 89 -14.73 -13.92 -9.45
N LEU A 90 -14.41 -14.02 -8.16
CA LEU A 90 -15.25 -14.70 -7.17
C LEU A 90 -16.57 -13.96 -6.97
N GLU A 91 -16.52 -12.65 -6.73
CA GLU A 91 -17.71 -11.80 -6.58
C GLU A 91 -18.64 -11.89 -7.81
N GLN A 92 -18.07 -11.86 -9.03
CA GLN A 92 -18.85 -12.02 -10.26
C GLN A 92 -19.50 -13.40 -10.38
N LYS A 93 -18.83 -14.46 -9.94
CA LYS A 93 -19.38 -15.81 -9.96
C LYS A 93 -20.54 -15.96 -8.98
N GLU A 94 -20.41 -15.39 -7.78
CA GLU A 94 -21.48 -15.36 -6.77
C GLU A 94 -22.69 -14.56 -7.24
N LEU A 95 -22.47 -13.38 -7.83
CA LEU A 95 -23.53 -12.56 -8.40
C LEU A 95 -24.31 -13.29 -9.51
N ARG A 96 -23.61 -14.03 -10.38
CA ARG A 96 -24.25 -14.84 -11.43
C ARG A 96 -25.11 -15.95 -10.84
N HIS A 97 -24.59 -16.66 -9.83
CA HIS A 97 -25.34 -17.71 -9.15
C HIS A 97 -26.61 -17.16 -8.49
N GLN A 98 -26.50 -16.03 -7.77
CA GLN A 98 -27.66 -15.38 -7.15
C GLN A 98 -28.69 -14.92 -8.20
N ALA A 99 -28.25 -14.35 -9.32
CA ALA A 99 -29.14 -13.95 -10.40
C ALA A 99 -29.89 -15.13 -11.03
N GLU A 100 -29.21 -16.25 -11.25
CA GLU A 100 -29.83 -17.49 -11.74
C GLU A 100 -30.85 -18.06 -10.76
N GLU A 101 -30.55 -18.05 -9.45
CA GLU A 101 -31.48 -18.50 -8.41
C GLU A 101 -32.75 -17.63 -8.35
N ILE A 102 -32.59 -16.30 -8.43
CA ILE A 102 -33.71 -15.36 -8.45
C ILE A 102 -34.59 -15.61 -9.68
N PHE A 103 -33.98 -15.72 -10.86
CA PHE A 103 -34.70 -15.97 -12.11
C PHE A 103 -35.49 -17.28 -12.08
N GLN A 104 -34.89 -18.36 -11.55
CA GLN A 104 -35.57 -19.64 -11.40
C GLN A 104 -36.72 -19.57 -10.37
N ALA A 105 -36.54 -18.84 -9.28
CA ALA A 105 -37.58 -18.63 -8.28
C ALA A 105 -38.78 -17.84 -8.84
N GLU A 106 -38.51 -16.82 -9.66
CA GLU A 106 -39.52 -16.00 -10.32
C GLU A 106 -40.30 -16.81 -11.36
N LYS A 107 -39.60 -17.56 -12.22
CA LYS A 107 -40.23 -18.48 -13.19
C LYS A 107 -41.12 -19.53 -12.53
N ARG A 108 -40.74 -20.04 -11.35
CA ARG A 108 -41.56 -20.98 -10.57
C ARG A 108 -42.80 -20.32 -9.97
N ARG A 109 -42.76 -19.03 -9.64
CA ARG A 109 -43.92 -18.26 -9.15
C ARG A 109 -44.91 -17.94 -10.26
N GLU A 110 -44.44 -17.66 -11.48
CA GLU A 110 -45.32 -17.39 -12.62
C GLU A 110 -45.99 -18.67 -13.17
N ALA A 111 -45.39 -19.84 -12.94
CA ALA A 111 -45.92 -21.13 -13.39
C ALA A 111 -46.88 -21.82 -12.40
N ALA A 112 -47.10 -21.22 -11.22
CA ALA A 112 -47.99 -21.70 -10.16
C ALA A 112 -49.27 -20.84 -10.10
#